data_AF-A0A354WNJ5-F1
#
_entry.id   AF-A0A354WNJ5-F1
#
_cell.length_a   1.000
_cell.length_b   1.000
_cell.length_c   1.000
_cell.angle_alpha   90.00
_cell.angle_beta   90.00
_cell.angle_gamma   90.00
#
_symmetry.space_group_name_H-M   'P 1'
#
loop_
_entity.id
_entity.type
_entity.pdbx_description
1 polymer ?
#
loop_
_entity_poly.entity_id
_entity_poly.type
_entity_poly.pdbx_seq_one_letter_code
_entity_poly.pdbx_strand_id
1 'polypeptide(L)'
;MVQIPVYVFTGFLDSGKTKFIQETLEDERFNAGERTLLLVFEEGEEEYDFSAYPHKNVYLETLDQQTVTTKELQALAKKYRAERVVAELNGMQQVGDLYMRFPENWAVAQEVMFADSTTIMAYNANMRNLVMDKLVGAQMVVFNRLEKGADVMPLHKLARAANRRIDILYDYTDGSTSFDEIEDPLPFDINAPVIQVKDEDYALFYRDVSEEPKKYDGKTVSFKGQVAMLRRDKNGMFAPGRFVMTCCVEDIQFCGIPCRYDQAGTLEPRSWVMVTAKITAEKHPLYKGELGPVLTALEVTKNAQPADPEVATF
;
A
#
# COMPACT_ATOMS: atom_id res chain seq x y z
N MET A 1 -4.56 -14.44 -23.39
CA MET A 1 -4.96 -13.07 -23.78
C MET A 1 -3.76 -12.17 -23.51
N VAL A 2 -3.56 -11.12 -24.30
CA VAL A 2 -2.51 -10.12 -24.03
C VAL A 2 -2.94 -9.31 -22.82
N GLN A 3 -2.04 -9.14 -21.84
CA GLN A 3 -2.30 -8.26 -20.70
C GLN A 3 -2.20 -6.79 -21.14
N ILE A 4 -3.14 -5.97 -20.68
CA ILE A 4 -3.18 -4.53 -20.90
C ILE A 4 -2.74 -3.84 -19.60
N PRO A 5 -1.60 -3.13 -19.58
CA PRO A 5 -1.18 -2.36 -18.42
C PRO A 5 -2.09 -1.16 -18.21
N VAL A 6 -2.44 -0.90 -16.95
CA VAL A 6 -3.23 0.24 -16.51
C VAL A 6 -2.35 1.13 -15.63
N TYR A 7 -2.21 2.40 -16.03
CA TYR A 7 -1.58 3.46 -15.24
C TYR A 7 -2.69 4.26 -14.56
N VAL A 8 -2.77 4.18 -13.24
CA VAL A 8 -3.85 4.76 -12.44
C VAL A 8 -3.34 6.01 -11.74
N PHE A 9 -4.12 7.07 -11.85
CA PHE A 9 -3.87 8.36 -11.20
C PHE A 9 -4.99 8.61 -10.20
N THR A 10 -4.63 8.62 -8.92
CA THR A 10 -5.54 8.88 -7.81
C THR A 10 -5.18 10.20 -7.13
N GLY A 11 -6.07 10.72 -6.29
CA GLY A 11 -5.85 12.00 -5.62
C GLY A 11 -7.14 12.80 -5.49
N PHE A 12 -7.18 13.75 -4.56
CA PHE A 12 -8.38 14.54 -4.28
C PHE A 12 -8.68 15.55 -5.39
N LEU A 13 -9.82 16.24 -5.26
CA LEU A 13 -10.19 17.35 -6.14
C LEU A 13 -9.06 18.40 -6.16
N ASP A 14 -8.78 18.98 -7.34
CA ASP A 14 -7.74 20.01 -7.53
C ASP A 14 -6.32 19.61 -7.05
N SER A 15 -6.04 18.30 -6.97
CA SER A 15 -4.69 17.81 -6.66
C SER A 15 -3.73 17.84 -7.85
N GLY A 16 -4.15 18.31 -9.03
CA GLY A 16 -3.31 18.44 -10.23
C GLY A 16 -3.15 17.18 -11.08
N LYS A 17 -4.02 16.17 -10.92
CA LYS A 17 -4.00 14.92 -11.70
C LYS A 17 -4.03 15.16 -13.21
N THR A 18 -5.01 15.95 -13.67
CA THR A 18 -5.28 16.20 -15.09
C THR A 18 -4.06 16.81 -15.78
N LYS A 19 -3.51 17.90 -15.22
CA LYS A 19 -2.26 18.51 -15.69
C LYS A 19 -1.09 17.52 -15.76
N PHE A 20 -0.89 16.71 -14.72
CA PHE A 20 0.22 15.75 -14.73
C PHE A 20 0.06 14.68 -15.81
N ILE A 21 -1.16 14.17 -15.99
CA ILE A 21 -1.45 13.19 -17.05
C ILE A 21 -1.21 13.81 -18.43
N GLN A 22 -1.65 15.06 -18.63
CA GLN A 22 -1.38 15.84 -19.84
C GLN A 22 0.12 15.92 -20.12
N GLU A 23 0.93 16.40 -19.17
CA GLU A 23 2.38 16.53 -19.30
C GLU A 23 3.06 15.16 -19.53
N THR A 24 2.55 14.10 -18.89
CA THR A 24 3.05 12.72 -19.09
C THR A 24 2.79 12.22 -20.51
N LEU A 25 1.63 12.53 -21.09
CA LEU A 25 1.28 12.15 -22.46
C LEU A 25 1.97 13.01 -23.53
N GLU A 26 2.53 14.16 -23.15
CA GLU A 26 3.39 15.00 -23.98
C GLU A 26 4.84 14.48 -24.06
N ASP A 27 5.31 13.69 -23.10
CA ASP A 27 6.66 13.08 -23.13
C ASP A 27 6.72 11.94 -24.15
N GLU A 28 7.58 12.08 -25.17
CA GLU A 28 7.80 11.09 -26.24
C GLU A 28 8.29 9.73 -25.71
N ARG A 29 8.94 9.71 -24.53
CA ARG A 29 9.37 8.45 -23.89
C ARG A 29 8.19 7.67 -23.34
N PHE A 30 7.13 8.36 -22.91
CA PHE A 30 5.93 7.73 -22.41
C PHE A 30 4.91 7.51 -23.54
N ASN A 31 4.71 8.49 -24.41
CA ASN A 31 3.82 8.39 -25.57
C ASN A 31 4.65 8.08 -26.81
N ALA A 32 4.99 6.81 -27.02
CA ALA A 32 5.81 6.34 -28.14
C ALA A 32 4.97 5.82 -29.33
N GLY A 33 3.67 6.13 -29.34
CA GLY A 33 2.73 5.77 -30.40
C GLY A 33 1.80 4.60 -30.09
N GLU A 34 1.86 4.02 -28.89
CA GLU A 34 0.92 3.00 -28.42
C GLU A 34 -0.52 3.54 -28.37
N ARG A 35 -1.50 2.67 -28.67
CA ARG A 35 -2.91 3.01 -28.56
C ARG A 35 -3.33 3.09 -27.10
N THR A 36 -3.44 4.31 -26.60
CA THR A 36 -3.75 4.63 -25.21
C THR A 36 -5.24 4.91 -25.07
N LEU A 37 -5.92 4.14 -24.21
CA LEU A 37 -7.26 4.48 -23.75
C LEU A 37 -7.13 5.34 -22.49
N LEU A 38 -7.51 6.61 -22.57
CA LEU A 38 -7.55 7.54 -21.46
C LEU A 38 -8.97 7.52 -20.87
N LEU A 39 -9.11 7.02 -19.64
CA LEU A 39 -10.38 7.00 -18.91
C LEU A 39 -10.37 8.11 -17.88
N VAL A 40 -11.40 8.95 -17.91
CA VAL A 40 -11.56 10.05 -16.96
C VAL A 40 -12.86 9.83 -16.19
N PHE A 41 -12.75 9.72 -14.86
CA PHE A 41 -13.90 9.42 -13.99
C PHE A 41 -14.42 10.63 -13.20
N GLU A 42 -13.92 11.82 -13.54
CA GLU A 42 -14.25 13.08 -12.90
C GLU A 42 -14.33 14.16 -13.97
N GLU A 43 -15.36 15.01 -13.95
CA GLU A 43 -15.35 16.21 -14.77
C GLU A 43 -14.44 17.24 -14.08
N GLY A 44 -13.23 17.41 -14.60
CA GLY A 44 -12.28 18.43 -14.15
C GLY A 44 -12.57 19.79 -14.78
N GLU A 45 -12.00 20.85 -14.20
CA GLU A 45 -12.00 22.19 -14.81
C GLU A 45 -11.02 22.28 -16.00
N GLU A 46 -9.97 21.46 -15.98
CA GLU A 46 -8.96 21.40 -17.04
C GLU A 46 -9.34 20.38 -18.12
N GLU A 47 -9.16 20.75 -19.39
CA GLU A 47 -9.37 19.87 -20.53
C GLU A 47 -8.04 19.36 -21.09
N TYR A 48 -8.02 18.12 -21.56
CA TYR A 48 -6.86 17.53 -22.22
C TYR A 48 -6.63 18.15 -23.62
N ASP A 49 -5.41 18.66 -23.84
CA ASP A 49 -5.00 19.18 -25.15
C ASP A 49 -4.23 18.11 -25.95
N PHE A 50 -4.97 17.41 -26.80
CA PHE A 50 -4.40 16.39 -27.69
C PHE A 50 -3.43 16.96 -28.71
N SER A 51 -3.44 18.26 -28.99
CA SER A 51 -2.60 18.89 -30.00
C SER A 51 -1.12 18.93 -29.57
N ALA A 52 -0.85 18.95 -28.27
CA ALA A 52 0.49 18.92 -27.69
C ALA A 52 1.17 17.54 -27.73
N TYR A 53 0.39 16.45 -27.87
CA TYR A 53 0.96 15.10 -27.83
C TYR A 53 1.86 14.75 -29.02
N PRO A 54 3.01 14.07 -28.80
CA PRO A 54 3.89 13.64 -29.88
C PRO A 54 3.21 12.62 -30.81
N HIS A 55 2.35 11.75 -30.26
CA HIS A 55 1.51 10.82 -31.02
C HIS A 55 0.03 10.95 -30.64
N LYS A 56 -0.86 10.87 -31.65
CA LYS A 56 -2.31 11.12 -31.51
C LYS A 56 -3.15 9.87 -31.21
N ASN A 57 -2.51 8.73 -30.94
CA ASN A 57 -3.19 7.46 -30.64
C ASN A 57 -3.71 7.41 -29.20
N VAL A 58 -4.30 8.50 -28.72
CA VAL A 58 -4.88 8.65 -27.38
C VAL A 58 -6.39 8.85 -27.55
N TYR A 59 -7.18 8.02 -26.88
CA TYR A 59 -8.64 8.02 -26.98
C TYR A 59 -9.24 8.26 -25.61
N LEU A 60 -9.87 9.41 -25.42
CA LEU A 60 -10.49 9.78 -24.14
C LEU A 60 -11.95 9.34 -24.08
N GLU A 61 -12.33 8.76 -22.95
CA GLU A 61 -13.70 8.44 -22.59
C GLU A 61 -13.96 8.90 -21.15
N THR A 62 -14.96 9.77 -20.99
CA THR A 62 -15.44 10.20 -19.66
C THR A 62 -16.54 9.25 -19.21
N LEU A 63 -16.38 8.66 -18.02
CA LEU A 63 -17.27 7.64 -17.49
C LEU A 63 -17.60 7.94 -16.03
N ASP A 64 -18.72 7.42 -15.53
CA ASP A 64 -19.01 7.47 -14.10
C ASP A 64 -18.40 6.25 -13.39
N GLN A 65 -17.49 6.50 -12.43
CA GLN A 65 -16.81 5.45 -11.68
C GLN A 65 -17.78 4.56 -10.90
N GLN A 66 -18.95 5.04 -10.48
CA GLN A 66 -19.91 4.24 -9.74
C GLN A 66 -20.66 3.24 -10.64
N THR A 67 -20.93 3.62 -11.89
CA THR A 67 -21.84 2.87 -12.76
C THR A 67 -21.17 2.11 -13.89
N VAL A 68 -19.93 2.48 -14.25
CA VAL A 68 -19.17 1.79 -15.31
C VAL A 68 -19.10 0.28 -15.07
N THR A 69 -19.30 -0.52 -16.11
CA THR A 69 -19.28 -1.98 -16.03
C THR A 69 -18.05 -2.59 -16.70
N THR A 70 -17.68 -3.81 -16.30
CA THR A 70 -16.60 -4.57 -16.95
C THR A 70 -16.83 -4.73 -18.46
N LYS A 71 -18.08 -4.92 -18.88
CA LYS A 71 -18.45 -5.09 -20.29
C LYS A 71 -18.19 -3.82 -21.10
N GLU A 72 -18.48 -2.65 -20.53
CA GLU A 72 -18.20 -1.36 -21.17
C GLU A 72 -16.69 -1.14 -21.31
N LEU A 73 -15.91 -1.38 -20.25
CA LEU A 73 -14.44 -1.29 -20.30
C LEU A 73 -13.84 -2.22 -21.37
N GLN A 74 -14.33 -3.47 -21.45
CA GLN A 74 -13.94 -4.41 -22.52
C GLN A 74 -14.32 -3.90 -23.91
N ALA A 75 -15.50 -3.32 -24.06
CA ALA A 75 -15.97 -2.78 -25.33
C ALA A 75 -15.11 -1.60 -25.80
N LEU A 76 -14.74 -0.70 -24.88
CA LEU A 76 -13.87 0.45 -25.16
C LEU A 76 -12.45 0.01 -25.55
N ALA A 77 -11.82 -0.88 -24.77
CA ALA A 77 -10.51 -1.42 -25.12
C ALA A 77 -10.52 -2.11 -26.48
N LYS A 78 -11.59 -2.84 -26.82
CA LYS A 78 -11.74 -3.46 -28.14
C LYS A 78 -11.97 -2.44 -29.26
N LYS A 79 -12.83 -1.43 -29.03
CA LYS A 79 -13.16 -0.34 -29.98
C LYS A 79 -11.89 0.37 -30.43
N TYR A 80 -11.03 0.73 -29.48
CA TYR A 80 -9.79 1.47 -29.74
C TYR A 80 -8.56 0.59 -29.92
N ARG A 81 -8.71 -0.74 -29.83
CA ARG A 81 -7.60 -1.70 -29.83
C ARG A 81 -6.50 -1.30 -28.84
N ALA A 82 -6.92 -0.90 -27.64
CA ALA A 82 -6.04 -0.34 -26.62
C ALA A 82 -4.89 -1.29 -26.28
N GLU A 83 -3.69 -0.75 -26.28
CA GLU A 83 -2.46 -1.42 -25.87
C GLU A 83 -2.12 -1.13 -24.42
N ARG A 84 -2.62 -0.01 -23.90
CA ARG A 84 -2.55 0.40 -22.49
C ARG A 84 -3.73 1.28 -22.11
N VAL A 85 -3.96 1.42 -20.82
CA VAL A 85 -4.96 2.32 -20.24
C VAL A 85 -4.28 3.32 -19.32
N VAL A 86 -4.69 4.58 -19.41
CA VAL A 86 -4.40 5.62 -18.42
C VAL A 86 -5.74 5.98 -17.78
N ALA A 87 -5.84 5.94 -16.46
CA ALA A 87 -7.09 6.15 -15.75
C ALA A 87 -6.94 7.25 -14.69
N GLU A 88 -7.68 8.35 -14.86
CA GLU A 88 -7.84 9.39 -13.86
C GLU A 88 -9.08 9.08 -13.00
N LEU A 89 -8.86 8.68 -11.75
CA LEU A 89 -9.93 8.30 -10.84
C LEU A 89 -10.55 9.49 -10.13
N ASN A 90 -11.81 9.33 -9.74
CA ASN A 90 -12.53 10.31 -8.95
C ASN A 90 -11.90 10.45 -7.54
N GLY A 91 -11.60 11.68 -7.14
CA GLY A 91 -10.96 11.95 -5.87
C GLY A 91 -11.83 11.66 -4.64
N MET A 92 -13.16 11.64 -4.79
CA MET A 92 -14.12 11.53 -3.70
C MET A 92 -14.75 10.13 -3.56
N GLN A 93 -14.27 9.15 -4.33
CA GLN A 93 -14.79 7.78 -4.32
C GLN A 93 -13.69 6.77 -3.97
N GLN A 94 -14.09 5.63 -3.40
CA GLN A 94 -13.20 4.50 -3.14
C GLN A 94 -12.78 3.81 -4.46
N VAL A 95 -11.56 3.28 -4.51
CA VAL A 95 -11.00 2.68 -5.74
C VAL A 95 -11.32 1.18 -5.89
N GLY A 96 -11.56 0.48 -4.77
CA GLY A 96 -11.70 -0.98 -4.75
C GLY A 96 -12.80 -1.54 -5.67
N ASP A 97 -13.99 -0.92 -5.66
CA ASP A 97 -15.11 -1.37 -6.52
C ASP A 97 -14.80 -1.22 -8.00
N LEU A 98 -14.06 -0.19 -8.39
CA LEU A 98 -13.64 0.00 -9.78
C LEU A 98 -12.63 -1.07 -10.19
N TYR A 99 -11.65 -1.37 -9.34
CA TYR A 99 -10.64 -2.40 -9.61
C TYR A 99 -11.27 -3.79 -9.77
N MET A 100 -12.31 -4.12 -9.00
CA MET A 100 -13.07 -5.37 -9.17
C MET A 100 -13.80 -5.46 -10.53
N ARG A 101 -14.07 -4.31 -11.17
CA ARG A 101 -14.72 -4.24 -12.48
C ARG A 101 -13.72 -4.19 -13.63
N PHE A 102 -12.42 -4.05 -13.38
CA PHE A 102 -11.42 -4.14 -14.44
C PHE A 102 -11.48 -5.52 -15.12
N PRO A 103 -11.40 -5.58 -16.46
CA PRO A 103 -11.35 -6.85 -17.19
C PRO A 103 -10.19 -7.74 -16.69
N GLU A 104 -10.37 -9.06 -16.71
CA GLU A 104 -9.35 -10.02 -16.21
C GLU A 104 -7.96 -9.88 -16.86
N ASN A 105 -7.90 -9.37 -18.10
CA ASN A 105 -6.65 -9.16 -18.81
C ASN A 105 -6.05 -7.77 -18.56
N TRP A 106 -6.63 -6.94 -17.70
CA TRP A 106 -6.04 -5.67 -17.27
C TRP A 106 -5.22 -5.89 -16.00
N ALA A 107 -4.07 -5.25 -15.92
CA ALA A 107 -3.21 -5.28 -14.74
C ALA A 107 -2.78 -3.86 -14.39
N VAL A 108 -2.97 -3.44 -13.14
CA VAL A 108 -2.44 -2.16 -12.66
C VAL A 108 -0.92 -2.25 -12.69
N ALA A 109 -0.31 -1.51 -13.62
CA ALA A 109 1.13 -1.47 -13.81
C ALA A 109 1.74 -0.44 -12.85
N GLN A 110 1.09 0.72 -12.73
CA GLN A 110 1.48 1.77 -11.82
C GLN A 110 0.26 2.52 -11.30
N GLU A 111 0.26 2.89 -10.02
CA GLU A 111 -0.70 3.73 -9.33
C GLU A 111 0.07 4.86 -8.65
N VAL A 112 -0.23 6.09 -9.06
CA VAL A 112 0.37 7.32 -8.54
C VAL A 112 -0.72 8.16 -7.90
N MET A 113 -0.53 8.51 -6.62
CA MET A 113 -1.43 9.40 -5.90
C MET A 113 -0.91 10.84 -5.95
N PHE A 114 -1.79 11.78 -6.28
CA PHE A 114 -1.54 13.22 -6.21
C PHE A 114 -2.21 13.81 -4.98
N ALA A 115 -1.46 14.62 -4.24
CA ALA A 115 -1.93 15.26 -3.03
C ALA A 115 -1.42 16.71 -2.97
N ASP A 116 -2.36 17.66 -2.90
CA ASP A 116 -2.03 19.04 -2.58
C ASP A 116 -1.57 19.10 -1.11
N SER A 117 -0.31 19.49 -0.91
CA SER A 117 0.31 19.59 0.41
C SER A 117 -0.40 20.56 1.37
N THR A 118 -1.15 21.53 0.83
CA THR A 118 -1.91 22.52 1.61
C THR A 118 -3.24 21.97 2.14
N THR A 119 -3.80 20.93 1.52
CA THR A 119 -5.13 20.39 1.88
C THR A 119 -5.10 18.94 2.36
N ILE A 120 -4.09 18.13 2.01
CA ILE A 120 -4.08 16.68 2.27
C ILE A 120 -4.19 16.34 3.75
N MET A 121 -3.61 17.15 4.64
CA MET A 121 -3.71 16.91 6.08
C MET A 121 -5.13 17.13 6.59
N ALA A 122 -5.87 18.08 6.02
CA ALA A 122 -7.28 18.30 6.34
C ALA A 122 -8.16 17.14 5.80
N TYR A 123 -7.86 16.64 4.59
CA TYR A 123 -8.49 15.41 4.09
C TYR A 123 -8.20 14.22 5.02
N ASN A 124 -6.97 14.05 5.48
CA ASN A 124 -6.63 12.94 6.39
C ASN A 124 -7.32 13.08 7.76
N ALA A 125 -7.50 14.30 8.27
CA ALA A 125 -8.19 14.54 9.53
C ALA A 125 -9.70 14.22 9.47
N ASN A 126 -10.35 14.50 8.33
CA ASN A 126 -11.82 14.40 8.21
C ASN A 126 -12.30 13.19 7.40
N MET A 127 -11.44 12.67 6.50
CA MET A 127 -11.74 11.62 5.54
C MET A 127 -10.59 10.60 5.48
N ARG A 128 -10.05 10.24 6.66
CA ARG A 128 -8.91 9.31 6.80
C ARG A 128 -9.07 8.04 5.96
N ASN A 129 -10.25 7.42 5.98
CA ASN A 129 -10.52 6.19 5.25
C ASN A 129 -10.31 6.34 3.74
N LEU A 130 -10.70 7.48 3.18
CA LEU A 130 -10.54 7.75 1.75
C LEU A 130 -9.10 8.12 1.38
N VAL A 131 -8.37 8.79 2.28
CA VAL A 131 -6.93 9.04 2.11
C VAL A 131 -6.16 7.72 2.13
N MET A 132 -6.46 6.84 3.09
CA MET A 132 -5.79 5.55 3.22
C MET A 132 -6.12 4.60 2.06
N ASP A 133 -7.38 4.59 1.58
CA ASP A 133 -7.80 3.82 0.39
C ASP A 133 -6.90 4.09 -0.83
N LYS A 134 -6.52 5.36 -1.04
CA LYS A 134 -5.66 5.79 -2.16
C LYS A 134 -4.18 5.54 -1.87
N LEU A 135 -3.71 5.83 -0.65
CA LEU A 135 -2.29 5.66 -0.31
C LEU A 135 -1.84 4.21 -0.23
N VAL A 136 -2.69 3.27 0.20
CA VAL A 136 -2.31 1.86 0.37
C VAL A 136 -2.00 1.19 -0.98
N GLY A 137 -2.74 1.54 -2.04
CA GLY A 137 -2.54 1.01 -3.40
C GLY A 137 -1.43 1.70 -4.18
N ALA A 138 -1.15 2.98 -3.86
CA ALA A 138 -0.16 3.77 -4.56
C ALA A 138 1.26 3.22 -4.40
N GLN A 139 2.01 3.15 -5.51
CA GLN A 139 3.45 2.93 -5.47
C GLN A 139 4.22 4.25 -5.34
N MET A 140 3.59 5.37 -5.68
CA MET A 140 4.17 6.70 -5.48
C MET A 140 3.10 7.69 -5.04
N VAL A 141 3.44 8.59 -4.12
CA VAL A 141 2.65 9.78 -3.80
C VAL A 141 3.45 11.04 -4.15
N VAL A 142 2.81 11.95 -4.88
CA VAL A 142 3.33 13.27 -5.21
C VAL A 142 2.63 14.30 -4.33
N PHE A 143 3.39 14.90 -3.40
CA PHE A 143 2.93 16.04 -2.62
C PHE A 143 3.33 17.33 -3.35
N ASN A 144 2.37 17.94 -4.04
CA ASN A 144 2.61 19.12 -4.84
C ASN A 144 2.24 20.41 -4.10
N ARG A 145 2.55 21.54 -4.76
CA ARG A 145 2.36 22.90 -4.24
C ARG A 145 3.08 23.12 -2.90
N LEU A 146 4.17 22.38 -2.67
CA LEU A 146 4.93 22.47 -1.43
C LEU A 146 5.83 23.71 -1.45
N GLU A 147 5.81 24.53 -0.40
CA GLU A 147 6.77 25.62 -0.29
C GLU A 147 8.18 25.08 -0.02
N LYS A 148 9.18 25.64 -0.67
CA LYS A 148 10.57 25.23 -0.46
C LYS A 148 11.00 25.51 0.98
N GLY A 149 11.49 24.47 1.66
CA GLY A 149 11.86 24.54 3.08
C GLY A 149 10.70 24.30 4.06
N ALA A 150 9.50 23.97 3.57
CA ALA A 150 8.41 23.51 4.42
C ALA A 150 8.79 22.22 5.17
N ASP A 151 8.20 22.02 6.34
CA ASP A 151 8.36 20.78 7.11
C ASP A 151 7.61 19.64 6.41
N VAL A 152 8.38 18.70 5.84
CA VAL A 152 7.85 17.53 5.12
C VAL A 152 7.46 16.38 6.05
N MET A 153 7.84 16.44 7.33
CA MET A 153 7.67 15.33 8.27
C MET A 153 6.20 14.88 8.45
N PRO A 154 5.19 15.77 8.47
CA PRO A 154 3.79 15.36 8.52
C PRO A 154 3.37 14.55 7.28
N LEU A 155 3.84 14.95 6.10
CA LEU A 155 3.53 14.31 4.81
C LEU A 155 4.22 12.94 4.70
N HIS A 156 5.50 12.90 5.10
CA HIS A 156 6.26 11.66 5.24
C HIS A 156 5.53 10.64 6.12
N LYS A 157 5.17 11.04 7.34
CA LYS A 157 4.44 10.17 8.28
C LYS A 157 3.10 9.70 7.72
N LEU A 158 2.39 10.57 6.99
CA LEU A 158 1.12 10.21 6.36
C LEU A 158 1.30 9.09 5.33
N ALA A 159 2.26 9.24 4.41
CA ALA A 159 2.54 8.25 3.38
C ALA A 159 3.04 6.92 4.01
N ARG A 160 3.98 7.01 4.96
CA ARG A 160 4.53 5.84 5.66
C ARG A 160 3.53 5.14 6.56
N ALA A 161 2.46 5.80 7.00
CA ALA A 161 1.37 5.15 7.74
C ALA A 161 0.62 4.14 6.86
N ALA A 162 0.48 4.42 5.56
CA ALA A 162 -0.22 3.54 4.63
C ALA A 162 0.65 2.39 4.11
N ASN A 163 1.87 2.70 3.66
CA ASN A 163 2.76 1.72 3.02
C ASN A 163 4.21 2.22 3.10
N ARG A 164 5.17 1.43 3.63
CA ARG A 164 6.58 1.89 3.70
C ARG A 164 7.29 1.84 2.36
N ARG A 165 6.76 1.07 1.40
CA ARG A 165 7.33 0.94 0.04
C ARG A 165 6.88 2.03 -0.93
N ILE A 166 6.02 2.95 -0.50
CA ILE A 166 5.60 4.04 -1.36
C ILE A 166 6.78 5.00 -1.61
N ASP A 167 7.03 5.33 -2.86
CA ASP A 167 7.94 6.42 -3.20
C ASP A 167 7.24 7.75 -2.90
N ILE A 168 7.94 8.68 -2.27
CA ILE A 168 7.39 10.01 -1.96
C ILE A 168 8.16 11.03 -2.79
N LEU A 169 7.44 11.79 -3.60
CA LEU A 169 7.97 12.90 -4.37
C LEU A 169 7.41 14.22 -3.81
N TYR A 170 8.30 15.14 -3.48
CA TYR A 170 7.95 16.51 -3.14
C TYR A 170 8.08 17.37 -4.39
N ASP A 171 6.99 18.03 -4.77
CA ASP A 171 6.92 18.96 -5.90
C ASP A 171 6.70 20.39 -5.38
N TYR A 172 7.71 21.23 -5.57
CA TYR A 172 7.80 22.54 -4.95
C TYR A 172 7.22 23.63 -5.85
N THR A 173 6.71 24.70 -5.23
CA THR A 173 6.14 25.87 -5.94
C THR A 173 7.15 26.62 -6.82
N ASP A 174 8.46 26.40 -6.65
CA ASP A 174 9.51 26.94 -7.52
C ASP A 174 9.81 26.08 -8.77
N GLY A 175 9.05 24.99 -8.96
CA GLY A 175 9.19 24.05 -10.07
C GLY A 175 10.30 23.00 -9.88
N SER A 176 10.98 22.99 -8.73
CA SER A 176 11.91 21.92 -8.39
C SER A 176 11.19 20.73 -7.75
N THR A 177 11.81 19.56 -7.82
CA THR A 177 11.30 18.33 -7.19
C THR A 177 12.40 17.64 -6.39
N SER A 178 12.02 16.87 -5.37
CA SER A 178 12.94 16.00 -4.63
C SER A 178 12.23 14.74 -4.14
N PHE A 179 12.94 13.62 -4.17
CA PHE A 179 12.46 12.41 -3.51
C PHE A 179 12.66 12.53 -2.00
N ASP A 180 11.79 11.86 -1.25
CA ASP A 180 11.96 11.67 0.18
C ASP A 180 13.16 10.74 0.45
N GLU A 181 14.15 11.29 1.13
CA GLU A 181 15.36 10.57 1.56
C GLU A 181 15.35 10.29 3.08
N ILE A 182 14.21 10.51 3.75
CA ILE A 182 14.09 10.29 5.19
C ILE A 182 14.11 8.79 5.47
N GLU A 183 15.22 8.32 6.05
CA GLU A 183 15.29 7.00 6.64
C GLU A 183 14.41 6.96 7.89
N ASP A 184 13.36 6.13 7.88
CA ASP A 184 12.58 5.82 9.06
C ASP A 184 13.35 4.86 9.97
N PRO A 185 13.91 5.32 11.10
CA PRO A 185 14.57 4.40 12.02
C PRO A 185 13.54 3.42 12.56
N LEU A 186 13.91 2.15 12.62
CA LEU A 186 13.12 1.16 13.36
C LEU A 186 13.17 1.53 14.84
N PRO A 187 12.05 1.39 15.58
CA PRO A 187 12.02 1.70 17.01
C PRO A 187 12.76 0.64 17.85
N PHE A 188 13.24 -0.41 17.20
CA PHE A 188 14.07 -1.47 17.76
C PHE A 188 15.37 -1.60 16.96
N ASP A 189 16.44 -2.03 17.64
CA ASP A 189 17.71 -2.35 17.01
C ASP A 189 17.62 -3.68 16.25
N ILE A 190 17.50 -3.60 14.93
CA ILE A 190 17.45 -4.78 14.06
C ILE A 190 18.78 -5.56 14.02
N ASN A 191 19.88 -4.97 14.46
CA ASN A 191 21.20 -5.62 14.49
C ASN A 191 21.54 -6.24 15.85
N ALA A 192 20.67 -6.08 16.85
CA ALA A 192 20.80 -6.74 18.13
C ALA A 192 20.84 -8.27 17.95
N PRO A 193 21.59 -9.02 18.81
CA PRO A 193 21.60 -10.49 18.78
C PRO A 193 20.19 -11.10 18.90
N VAL A 194 19.32 -10.43 19.66
CA VAL A 194 17.89 -10.67 19.73
C VAL A 194 17.19 -9.33 19.60
N ILE A 195 16.43 -9.15 18.52
CA ILE A 195 15.60 -7.97 18.30
C ILE A 195 14.49 -7.97 19.35
N GLN A 196 14.45 -6.94 20.20
CA GLN A 196 13.42 -6.77 21.21
C GLN A 196 12.32 -5.87 20.64
N VAL A 197 11.12 -6.42 20.44
CA VAL A 197 9.96 -5.65 19.98
C VAL A 197 9.08 -5.36 21.19
N LYS A 198 8.97 -4.08 21.55
CA LYS A 198 8.09 -3.66 22.65
C LYS A 198 6.62 -3.72 22.21
N ASP A 199 5.73 -3.61 23.18
CA ASP A 199 4.29 -3.64 22.94
C ASP A 199 3.86 -2.50 21.98
N GLU A 200 4.38 -1.29 22.16
CA GLU A 200 4.11 -0.15 21.26
C GLU A 200 4.65 -0.34 19.84
N ASP A 201 5.69 -1.17 19.66
CA ASP A 201 6.40 -1.32 18.39
C ASP A 201 5.85 -2.45 17.49
N TYR A 202 4.86 -3.21 17.99
CA TYR A 202 4.42 -4.44 17.32
C TYR A 202 3.84 -4.19 15.92
N ALA A 203 2.99 -3.17 15.76
CA ALA A 203 2.38 -2.86 14.47
C ALA A 203 3.46 -2.55 13.42
N LEU A 204 4.45 -1.74 13.81
CA LEU A 204 5.58 -1.40 12.94
C LEU A 204 6.47 -2.60 12.65
N PHE A 205 6.79 -3.42 13.66
CA PHE A 205 7.52 -4.67 13.47
C PHE A 205 6.81 -5.59 12.46
N TYR A 206 5.52 -5.85 12.67
CA TYR A 206 4.74 -6.75 11.82
C TYR A 206 4.69 -6.25 10.37
N ARG A 207 4.50 -4.95 10.16
CA ARG A 207 4.51 -4.35 8.83
C ARG A 207 5.89 -4.49 8.18
N ASP A 208 6.94 -4.05 8.84
CA ASP A 208 8.30 -4.02 8.29
C ASP A 208 8.83 -5.44 7.99
N VAL A 209 8.56 -6.42 8.87
CA VAL A 209 8.97 -7.83 8.64
C VAL A 209 8.16 -8.51 7.53
N SER A 210 6.91 -8.08 7.30
CA SER A 210 6.06 -8.59 6.21
C SER A 210 6.43 -7.96 4.87
N GLU A 211 6.77 -6.67 4.86
CA GLU A 211 7.17 -5.93 3.66
C GLU A 211 8.64 -6.19 3.28
N GLU A 212 9.54 -6.37 4.23
CA GLU A 212 10.97 -6.60 3.97
C GLU A 212 11.47 -7.90 4.63
N PRO A 213 10.89 -9.08 4.36
CA PRO A 213 11.22 -10.32 5.09
C PRO A 213 12.71 -10.68 5.01
N LYS A 214 13.37 -10.35 3.89
CA LYS A 214 14.81 -10.60 3.69
C LYS A 214 15.70 -9.83 4.67
N LYS A 215 15.28 -8.65 5.12
CA LYS A 215 15.97 -7.83 6.12
C LYS A 215 16.11 -8.55 7.46
N TYR A 216 15.17 -9.47 7.74
CA TYR A 216 15.10 -10.24 8.98
C TYR A 216 15.61 -11.68 8.86
N ASP A 217 16.01 -12.12 7.65
CA ASP A 217 16.41 -13.50 7.42
C ASP A 217 17.60 -13.91 8.30
N GLY A 218 17.44 -15.01 9.04
CA GLY A 218 18.43 -15.53 9.99
C GLY A 218 18.52 -14.79 11.33
N LYS A 219 17.76 -13.69 11.54
CA LYS A 219 17.75 -12.93 12.80
C LYS A 219 16.89 -13.61 13.85
N THR A 220 17.12 -13.27 15.12
CA THR A 220 16.29 -13.72 16.25
C THR A 220 15.48 -12.55 16.77
N VAL A 221 14.19 -12.75 17.03
CA VAL A 221 13.27 -11.73 17.56
C VAL A 221 12.63 -12.23 18.85
N SER A 222 12.30 -11.30 19.75
CA SER A 222 11.51 -11.54 20.96
C SER A 222 10.36 -10.54 21.06
N PHE A 223 9.13 -11.03 21.22
CA PHE A 223 7.94 -10.20 21.28
C PHE A 223 6.76 -10.88 22.00
N LYS A 224 5.81 -10.08 22.49
CA LYS A 224 4.53 -10.59 23.02
C LYS A 224 3.50 -10.75 21.92
N GLY A 225 2.75 -11.85 21.94
CA GLY A 225 1.64 -12.07 21.02
C GLY A 225 0.57 -12.97 21.62
N GLN A 226 -0.64 -12.86 21.08
CA GLN A 226 -1.72 -13.81 21.30
C GLN A 226 -1.56 -15.02 20.37
N VAL A 227 -1.93 -16.19 20.87
CA VAL A 227 -1.89 -17.45 20.12
C VAL A 227 -3.09 -17.54 19.17
N ALA A 228 -2.82 -17.56 17.86
CA ALA A 228 -3.78 -18.02 16.86
C ALA A 228 -3.38 -19.40 16.32
N MET A 229 -4.27 -20.38 16.41
CA MET A 229 -3.99 -21.73 15.91
C MET A 229 -4.23 -21.82 14.40
N LEU A 230 -3.27 -22.39 13.67
CA LEU A 230 -3.42 -22.62 12.24
C LEU A 230 -4.36 -23.80 11.98
N ARG A 231 -5.39 -23.59 11.14
CA ARG A 231 -6.44 -24.59 10.89
C ARG A 231 -5.91 -25.92 10.36
N ARG A 232 -4.82 -25.89 9.58
CA ARG A 232 -4.27 -27.04 8.86
C ARG A 232 -3.15 -27.79 9.61
N ASP A 233 -2.51 -27.16 10.58
CA ASP A 233 -1.46 -27.77 11.39
C ASP A 233 -1.50 -27.24 12.82
N LYS A 234 -2.39 -27.81 13.62
CA LYS A 234 -2.62 -27.37 15.01
C LYS A 234 -1.55 -27.85 15.99
N ASN A 235 -0.68 -28.78 15.58
CA ASN A 235 0.26 -29.43 16.48
C ASN A 235 1.71 -29.02 16.22
N GLY A 236 2.06 -28.66 14.98
CA GLY A 236 3.40 -28.21 14.61
C GLY A 236 3.54 -26.70 14.42
N MET A 237 2.42 -25.96 14.32
CA MET A 237 2.48 -24.51 14.11
C MET A 237 1.38 -23.73 14.83
N PHE A 238 1.70 -22.48 15.15
CA PHE A 238 0.75 -21.46 15.57
C PHE A 238 1.16 -20.12 14.96
N ALA A 239 0.33 -19.09 15.08
CA ALA A 239 0.66 -17.73 14.68
C ALA A 239 0.60 -16.82 15.91
N PRO A 240 1.75 -16.52 16.56
CA PRO A 240 1.81 -15.44 17.52
C PRO A 240 1.56 -14.12 16.81
N GLY A 241 0.58 -13.36 17.29
CA GLY A 241 0.16 -12.14 16.66
C GLY A 241 -0.58 -11.19 17.58
N ARG A 242 -0.89 -9.99 17.10
CA ARG A 242 -1.74 -9.04 17.82
C ARG A 242 -2.79 -8.46 16.90
N PHE A 243 -3.86 -7.96 17.49
CA PHE A 243 -4.80 -7.13 16.76
C PHE A 243 -4.13 -5.80 16.45
N VAL A 244 -4.13 -5.41 15.18
CA VAL A 244 -3.54 -4.17 14.68
C VAL A 244 -4.65 -3.32 14.09
N MET A 245 -4.71 -2.06 14.52
CA MET A 245 -5.55 -1.01 13.94
C MET A 245 -4.69 -0.16 13.00
N THR A 246 -5.04 -0.10 11.72
CA THR A 246 -4.24 0.65 10.73
C THR A 246 -4.74 2.08 10.62
N CYS A 247 -6.05 2.28 10.57
CA CYS A 247 -6.68 3.56 10.39
C CYS A 247 -7.84 3.84 11.36
N CYS A 248 -8.69 2.85 11.71
CA CYS A 248 -9.87 3.05 12.56
C CYS A 248 -10.35 1.72 13.19
N VAL A 249 -11.24 1.79 14.18
CA VAL A 249 -11.66 0.58 14.95
C VAL A 249 -12.28 -0.51 14.07
N GLU A 250 -12.89 -0.15 12.95
CA GLU A 250 -13.49 -1.06 11.97
C GLU A 250 -12.46 -1.88 11.18
N ASP A 251 -11.19 -1.46 11.15
CA ASP A 251 -10.12 -2.13 10.39
C ASP A 251 -9.24 -3.06 11.24
N ILE A 252 -9.61 -3.23 12.51
CA ILE A 252 -8.86 -4.06 13.45
C ILE A 252 -8.83 -5.50 12.94
N GLN A 253 -7.63 -5.99 12.65
CA GLN A 253 -7.40 -7.35 12.19
C GLN A 253 -6.29 -8.03 12.97
N PHE A 254 -6.35 -9.36 13.04
CA PHE A 254 -5.30 -10.14 13.67
C PHE A 254 -4.11 -10.28 12.73
N CYS A 255 -2.99 -9.64 13.09
CA CYS A 255 -1.74 -9.67 12.39
C CYS A 255 -0.79 -10.61 13.13
N GLY A 256 -0.50 -11.78 12.56
CA GLY A 256 0.36 -12.79 13.17
C GLY A 256 1.25 -13.48 12.15
N ILE A 257 2.41 -13.94 12.61
CA ILE A 257 3.42 -14.57 11.75
C ILE A 257 3.39 -16.08 11.98
N PRO A 258 3.31 -16.93 10.94
CA PRO A 258 3.38 -18.37 11.12
C PRO A 258 4.66 -18.78 11.85
N CYS A 259 4.51 -19.59 12.87
CA CYS A 259 5.57 -20.01 13.77
C CYS A 259 5.58 -21.52 13.94
N ARG A 260 6.69 -22.15 13.57
CA ARG A 260 6.96 -23.57 13.81
C ARG A 260 7.30 -23.77 15.27
N TYR A 261 6.58 -24.66 15.94
CA TYR A 261 6.79 -24.99 17.33
C TYR A 261 6.24 -26.38 17.67
N ASP A 262 7.11 -27.30 18.06
CA ASP A 262 6.74 -28.70 18.32
C ASP A 262 5.74 -28.87 19.48
N GLN A 263 5.65 -27.88 20.37
CA GLN A 263 4.68 -27.87 21.48
C GLN A 263 3.48 -26.96 21.20
N ALA A 264 3.22 -26.57 19.94
CA ALA A 264 2.10 -25.70 19.58
C ALA A 264 0.74 -26.24 20.06
N GLY A 265 0.54 -27.56 20.02
CA GLY A 265 -0.68 -28.20 20.52
C GLY A 265 -0.94 -28.02 22.03
N THR A 266 0.04 -27.53 22.79
CA THR A 266 -0.09 -27.24 24.22
C THR A 266 -0.45 -25.77 24.52
N LEU A 267 -0.58 -24.94 23.49
CA LEU A 267 -0.92 -23.52 23.62
C LEU A 267 -2.43 -23.33 23.61
N GLU A 268 -2.91 -22.42 24.45
CA GLU A 268 -4.33 -22.07 24.51
C GLU A 268 -4.63 -20.95 23.50
N PRO A 269 -5.64 -21.09 22.62
CA PRO A 269 -6.03 -20.03 21.69
C PRO A 269 -6.35 -18.72 22.44
N ARG A 270 -5.92 -17.59 21.88
CA ARG A 270 -6.04 -16.22 22.46
C ARG A 270 -5.27 -15.99 23.77
N SER A 271 -4.57 -16.98 24.30
CA SER A 271 -3.66 -16.74 25.42
C SER A 271 -2.45 -15.91 24.99
N TRP A 272 -1.90 -15.15 25.93
CA TRP A 272 -0.71 -14.34 25.71
C TRP A 272 0.55 -15.16 25.97
N VAL A 273 1.49 -15.04 25.04
CA VAL A 273 2.81 -15.67 25.10
C VAL A 273 3.91 -14.66 24.83
N MET A 274 5.07 -14.86 25.46
CA MET A 274 6.32 -14.23 25.04
C MET A 274 7.05 -15.22 24.12
N VAL A 275 7.33 -14.82 22.90
CA VAL A 275 7.95 -15.68 21.88
C VAL A 275 9.34 -15.17 21.58
N THR A 276 10.34 -16.03 21.68
CA THR A 276 11.66 -15.81 21.10
C THR A 276 11.85 -16.79 19.95
N ALA A 277 12.08 -16.29 18.74
CA ALA A 277 12.10 -17.12 17.53
C ALA A 277 13.14 -16.64 16.51
N LYS A 278 13.66 -17.59 15.71
CA LYS A 278 14.40 -17.25 14.49
C LYS A 278 13.43 -16.90 13.37
N ILE A 279 13.75 -15.86 12.61
CA ILE A 279 13.00 -15.45 11.42
C ILE A 279 13.71 -16.01 10.18
N THR A 280 12.91 -16.51 9.24
CA THR A 280 13.36 -16.92 7.91
C THR A 280 12.47 -16.31 6.85
N ALA A 281 13.06 -15.86 5.73
CA ALA A 281 12.31 -15.39 4.56
C ALA A 281 12.07 -16.57 3.61
N GLU A 282 10.86 -17.10 3.58
CA GLU A 282 10.54 -18.29 2.78
C GLU A 282 9.17 -18.18 2.10
N LYS A 283 8.97 -18.98 1.05
CA LYS A 283 7.67 -19.09 0.39
C LYS A 283 6.72 -19.88 1.28
N HIS A 284 5.57 -19.32 1.59
CA HIS A 284 4.58 -19.98 2.45
C HIS A 284 3.16 -19.89 1.87
N PRO A 285 2.31 -20.92 2.02
CA PRO A 285 0.92 -20.89 1.53
C PRO A 285 0.07 -19.74 2.08
N LEU A 286 0.37 -19.24 3.28
CA LEU A 286 -0.31 -18.06 3.85
C LEU A 286 -0.05 -16.78 3.04
N TYR A 287 1.08 -16.71 2.34
CA TYR A 287 1.47 -15.60 1.49
C TYR A 287 1.17 -15.89 0.01
N LYS A 288 0.20 -16.77 -0.27
CA LYS A 288 -0.14 -17.20 -1.64
C LYS A 288 1.05 -17.75 -2.44
N GLY A 289 2.07 -18.28 -1.75
CA GLY A 289 3.30 -18.79 -2.36
C GLY A 289 4.38 -17.73 -2.61
N GLU A 290 4.13 -16.48 -2.23
CA GLU A 290 5.13 -15.40 -2.22
C GLU A 290 6.06 -15.52 -1.00
N LEU A 291 7.14 -14.75 -1.04
CA LEU A 291 8.13 -14.68 0.02
C LEU A 291 7.55 -13.91 1.21
N GLY A 292 7.59 -14.50 2.41
CA GLY A 292 7.20 -13.82 3.64
C GLY A 292 7.94 -14.37 4.86
N PRO A 293 7.73 -13.76 6.04
CA PRO A 293 8.43 -14.18 7.24
C PRO A 293 7.82 -15.44 7.84
N VAL A 294 8.67 -16.40 8.22
CA VAL A 294 8.26 -17.58 8.98
C VAL A 294 9.16 -17.71 10.19
N LEU A 295 8.54 -17.86 11.36
CA LEU A 295 9.21 -18.02 12.63
C LEU A 295 9.49 -19.50 12.91
N THR A 296 10.61 -19.75 13.59
CA THR A 296 10.89 -21.02 14.26
C THR A 296 11.14 -20.72 15.73
N ALA A 297 10.22 -21.14 16.60
CA ALA A 297 10.28 -20.85 18.02
C ALA A 297 11.53 -21.49 18.65
N LEU A 298 12.30 -20.66 19.36
CA LEU A 298 13.37 -21.11 20.25
C LEU A 298 12.84 -21.26 21.67
N GLU A 299 11.98 -20.33 22.08
CA GLU A 299 11.35 -20.30 23.40
C GLU A 299 9.94 -19.70 23.29
N VAL A 300 8.99 -20.29 24.01
CA VAL A 300 7.62 -19.77 24.15
C VAL A 300 7.23 -19.81 25.62
N THR A 301 7.19 -18.65 26.26
CA THR A 301 6.76 -18.52 27.65
C THR A 301 5.25 -18.29 27.68
N LYS A 302 4.52 -19.26 28.26
CA LYS A 302 3.06 -19.21 28.42
C LYS A 302 2.65 -18.23 29.51
N ASN A 303 1.40 -17.77 29.45
CA ASN A 303 0.81 -16.88 30.46
C ASN A 303 1.57 -15.56 30.61
N ALA A 304 2.06 -15.01 29.50
CA ALA A 304 2.59 -13.66 29.51
C ALA A 304 1.48 -12.68 29.88
N GLN A 305 1.84 -11.57 30.51
CA GLN A 305 0.88 -10.48 30.70
C GLN A 305 0.42 -9.95 29.33
N PRO A 306 -0.86 -9.54 29.20
CA PRO A 306 -1.32 -8.84 28.01
C PRO A 306 -0.40 -7.68 27.64
N ALA A 307 -0.27 -7.42 26.34
CA ALA A 307 0.42 -6.23 25.88
C ALA A 307 -0.36 -4.97 26.29
N ASP A 308 0.34 -3.86 26.50
CA ASP A 308 -0.24 -2.55 26.77
C ASP A 308 0.28 -1.52 25.76
N PRO A 309 -0.58 -0.90 24.92
CA PRO A 309 -2.03 -1.16 24.78
C PRO A 309 -2.31 -2.55 24.22
N GLU A 310 -3.52 -3.09 24.37
CA GLU A 310 -3.84 -4.44 23.88
C GLU A 310 -3.82 -4.53 22.34
N VAL A 311 -4.48 -3.56 21.70
CA VAL A 311 -4.49 -3.37 20.24
C VAL A 311 -3.27 -2.53 19.86
N ALA A 312 -2.46 -3.04 18.93
CA ALA A 312 -1.31 -2.33 18.41
C ALA A 312 -1.76 -1.30 17.35
N THR A 313 -1.10 -0.15 17.32
CA THR A 313 -1.41 0.96 16.42
C THR A 313 -0.11 1.48 15.77
N PHE A 314 -0.24 2.15 14.62
CA PHE A 314 0.87 2.85 13.97
C PHE A 314 1.05 4.28 14.49
#